data_AF-A0A1Q3QMR7-F1
#
_entry.id   AF-A0A1Q3QMR7-F1
#
_cell.length_a   1.000
_cell.length_b   1.000
_cell.length_c   1.000
_cell.angle_alpha   90.00
_cell.angle_beta   90.00
_cell.angle_gamma   90.00
#
_symmetry.space_group_name_H-M   'P 1'
#
loop_
_entity.id
_entity.type
_entity.pdbx_description
1 polymer ?
#
loop_
_entity_poly.entity_id
_entity_poly.type
_entity_poly.pdbx_seq_one_letter_code
_entity_poly.pdbx_strand_id
1 'polypeptide(L)'
;MVELYPEIASPWAGEDPLPSCSALEALQRQEPYTNQVLAASALAMLARLFRYGTIGHHGAFYNAETGRMHVMPVDPELRRRTQRRSRGLLKKFQPEAA
;
A
#
# COMPACT_ATOMS: atom_id res chain seq x y z
N MET A 1 -16.33 -5.42 -0.34
CA MET A 1 -15.56 -5.47 -1.60
C MET A 1 -16.39 -6.04 -2.74
N VAL A 2 -16.96 -7.25 -2.60
CA VAL A 2 -17.92 -7.81 -3.58
C VAL A 2 -19.23 -7.01 -3.66
N GLU A 3 -19.67 -6.40 -2.57
CA GLU A 3 -20.85 -5.51 -2.53
C GLU A 3 -20.73 -4.28 -3.45
N LEU A 4 -19.50 -3.85 -3.76
CA LEU A 4 -19.25 -2.65 -4.57
C LEU A 4 -19.00 -2.98 -6.05
N TYR A 5 -18.66 -4.24 -6.34
CA TYR A 5 -18.28 -4.72 -7.66
C TYR A 5 -18.81 -6.15 -7.86
N PRO A 6 -20.13 -6.36 -7.96
CA PRO A 6 -20.75 -7.69 -8.07
C PRO A 6 -20.24 -8.51 -9.27
N GLU A 7 -19.71 -7.86 -10.30
CA GLU A 7 -19.09 -8.46 -11.48
C GLU A 7 -17.87 -9.33 -11.14
N ILE A 8 -17.14 -9.06 -10.06
CA ILE A 8 -15.98 -9.89 -9.65
C ILE A 8 -16.39 -11.15 -8.89
N ALA A 9 -17.66 -11.27 -8.50
CA ALA A 9 -18.17 -12.40 -7.71
C ALA A 9 -18.58 -13.59 -8.57
N SER A 10 -18.70 -13.41 -9.88
CA SER A 10 -19.09 -14.46 -10.81
C SER A 10 -17.85 -15.05 -11.49
N PRO A 11 -17.46 -16.31 -11.21
CA PRO A 11 -16.39 -17.01 -11.93
C PRO A 11 -16.71 -17.27 -13.41
N TRP A 12 -17.95 -17.00 -13.82
CA TRP A 12 -18.49 -17.24 -15.16
C TRP A 12 -18.76 -15.94 -15.93
N ALA A 13 -18.58 -14.78 -15.28
CA ALA A 13 -18.41 -13.52 -16.00
C ALA A 13 -17.03 -13.63 -16.65
N GLY A 14 -17.02 -14.03 -17.93
CA GLY A 14 -15.79 -14.28 -18.68
C GLY A 14 -14.82 -13.12 -18.53
N GLU A 15 -13.53 -13.44 -18.41
CA GLU A 15 -12.48 -12.44 -18.50
C GLU A 15 -12.75 -11.54 -19.70
N ASP A 16 -12.62 -10.23 -19.49
CA ASP A 16 -12.73 -9.25 -20.56
C ASP A 16 -11.90 -9.74 -21.75
N PRO A 17 -12.46 -9.91 -22.96
CA PRO A 17 -11.76 -10.51 -24.10
C PRO A 17 -10.57 -9.67 -24.58
N LEU A 18 -10.37 -8.47 -24.04
CA LEU A 18 -9.11 -7.78 -24.17
C LEU A 18 -8.00 -8.58 -23.48
N PRO A 19 -6.84 -8.79 -24.13
CA PRO A 19 -5.66 -9.21 -23.38
C PRO A 19 -5.47 -8.25 -22.21
N SER A 20 -4.87 -8.68 -21.10
CA SER A 20 -4.57 -7.82 -19.95
C SER A 20 -3.61 -6.69 -20.40
N CYS A 21 -4.18 -5.71 -21.10
CA CYS A 21 -3.50 -4.55 -21.64
C CYS A 21 -2.98 -3.76 -20.46
N SER A 22 -3.63 -3.80 -19.29
CA SER A 22 -3.08 -3.26 -18.05
C SER A 22 -1.73 -3.87 -17.67
N ALA A 23 -1.53 -5.18 -17.85
CA ALA A 23 -0.26 -5.83 -17.53
C ALA A 23 0.80 -5.51 -18.61
N LEU A 24 0.48 -5.65 -19.89
CA LEU A 24 1.42 -5.34 -20.97
C LEU A 24 1.78 -3.83 -21.00
N GLU A 25 0.80 -2.95 -20.87
CA GLU A 25 0.96 -1.50 -20.79
C GLU A 25 1.74 -1.10 -19.53
N ALA A 26 1.48 -1.73 -18.37
CA ALA A 26 2.28 -1.49 -17.17
C ALA A 26 3.73 -1.95 -17.36
N LEU A 27 3.95 -3.11 -17.99
CA LEU A 27 5.30 -3.60 -18.31
C LEU A 27 6.01 -2.69 -19.31
N GLN A 28 5.31 -2.18 -20.32
CA GLN A 28 5.85 -1.20 -21.29
C GLN A 28 6.23 0.13 -20.60
N ARG A 29 5.51 0.53 -19.54
CA ARG A 29 5.77 1.77 -18.81
C ARG A 29 6.79 1.65 -17.68
N GLN A 30 6.91 0.48 -17.05
CA GLN A 30 7.66 0.30 -15.80
C GLN A 30 8.82 -0.70 -15.90
N GLU A 31 8.97 -1.36 -17.05
CA GLU A 31 9.84 -2.51 -17.27
C GLU A 31 9.42 -3.77 -16.48
N PRO A 32 9.82 -4.98 -16.94
CA PRO A 32 9.58 -6.21 -16.20
C PRO A 32 10.13 -6.18 -14.77
N TYR A 33 9.45 -6.88 -13.85
CA TYR A 33 9.86 -7.10 -12.47
C TYR A 33 9.83 -5.91 -11.50
N THR A 34 9.61 -4.68 -11.94
CA THR A 34 9.51 -3.50 -11.06
C THR A 34 8.48 -3.69 -9.94
N ASN A 35 7.29 -4.19 -10.27
CA ASN A 35 6.25 -4.46 -9.26
C ASN A 35 6.67 -5.47 -8.19
N GLN A 36 7.46 -6.48 -8.56
CA GLN A 36 7.92 -7.49 -7.60
C GLN A 36 8.94 -6.90 -6.62
N VAL A 37 9.85 -6.05 -7.12
CA VAL A 37 10.82 -5.31 -6.29
C VAL A 37 10.08 -4.41 -5.29
N LEU A 38 9.10 -3.63 -5.78
CA LEU A 38 8.32 -2.73 -4.94
C LEU A 38 7.47 -3.48 -3.90
N ALA A 39 6.82 -4.57 -4.30
CA ALA A 39 6.02 -5.41 -3.40
C ALA A 39 6.87 -6.03 -2.29
N ALA A 40 8.04 -6.58 -2.62
CA ALA A 40 8.96 -7.15 -1.64
C ALA A 40 9.46 -6.07 -0.65
N SER A 41 9.81 -4.89 -1.14
CA SER A 41 10.21 -3.76 -0.30
C SER A 41 9.09 -3.32 0.65
N ALA A 42 7.85 -3.22 0.15
CA ALA A 42 6.70 -2.84 0.96
C ALA A 42 6.40 -3.90 2.04
N LEU A 43 6.46 -5.19 1.70
CA LEU A 43 6.29 -6.28 2.66
C LEU A 43 7.36 -6.24 3.75
N ALA A 44 8.62 -5.97 3.41
CA ALA A 44 9.69 -5.81 4.40
C ALA A 44 9.44 -4.63 5.37
N MET A 45 8.92 -3.51 4.85
CA MET A 45 8.53 -2.36 5.68
C MET A 45 7.36 -2.70 6.62
N LEU A 46 6.34 -3.40 6.12
CA LEU A 46 5.20 -3.87 6.93
C LEU A 46 5.63 -4.88 7.99
N ALA A 47 6.49 -5.84 7.64
CA ALA A 47 7.03 -6.81 8.58
C ALA A 47 7.78 -6.11 9.73
N ARG A 48 8.55 -5.07 9.43
CA ARG A 48 9.19 -4.22 10.46
C ARG A 48 8.15 -3.47 11.30
N LEU A 49 7.12 -2.89 10.66
CA LEU A 49 6.06 -2.19 11.37
C LEU A 49 5.35 -3.10 12.36
N PHE A 50 4.95 -4.30 11.95
CA PHE A 50 4.25 -5.25 12.81
C PHE A 50 5.15 -5.81 13.90
N ARG A 51 6.42 -6.12 13.59
CA ARG A 51 7.37 -6.66 14.56
C ARG A 51 7.77 -5.65 15.64
N TYR A 52 8.00 -4.39 15.26
CA TYR A 52 8.57 -3.38 16.17
C TYR A 52 7.58 -2.28 16.58
N GLY A 53 6.38 -2.25 16.01
CA GLY A 53 5.37 -1.20 16.24
C GLY A 53 5.75 0.18 15.67
N THR A 54 6.88 0.30 14.98
CA THR A 54 7.37 1.58 14.44
C THR A 54 8.21 1.37 13.18
N ILE A 55 8.21 2.39 12.32
CA ILE A 55 9.05 2.49 11.11
C ILE A 55 9.71 3.85 11.06
N GLY A 56 10.94 3.92 10.52
CA GLY A 56 11.68 5.18 10.35
C GLY A 56 11.40 5.91 9.03
N HIS A 57 10.81 5.21 8.07
CA HIS A 57 10.41 5.72 6.75
C HIS A 57 9.04 5.15 6.42
N HIS A 58 8.22 5.90 5.68
CA HIS A 58 6.86 5.50 5.29
C HIS A 58 6.74 5.12 3.81
N GLY A 59 7.86 5.18 3.09
CA GLY A 59 7.95 4.85 1.68
C GLY A 59 9.37 5.07 1.15
N ALA A 60 9.56 4.80 -0.14
CA ALA A 60 10.80 5.07 -0.84
C ALA A 60 10.51 5.22 -2.35
N PHE A 61 11.33 6.01 -3.04
CA PHE A 61 11.38 6.05 -4.49
C PHE A 61 12.38 5.02 -5.00
N TYR A 62 11.99 4.24 -6.01
CA TYR A 62 12.88 3.31 -6.70
C TYR A 62 13.31 3.92 -8.04
N ASN A 63 14.61 4.03 -8.25
CA ASN A 63 15.17 4.36 -9.56
C ASN A 63 15.62 3.05 -10.21
N ALA A 64 14.86 2.59 -11.21
CA ALA A 64 15.11 1.33 -11.91
C ALA A 64 16.41 1.35 -12.75
N GLU A 65 16.76 2.51 -13.33
CA GLU A 65 17.98 2.69 -14.12
C GLU A 65 19.25 2.48 -13.30
N THR A 66 19.27 2.97 -12.06
CA THR A 66 20.44 2.91 -11.16
C THR A 66 20.34 1.82 -10.10
N GLY A 67 19.16 1.20 -9.94
CA GLY A 67 18.84 0.24 -8.88
C GLY A 67 18.79 0.84 -7.47
N ARG A 68 18.73 2.18 -7.32
CA ARG A 68 18.80 2.85 -6.01
C ARG A 68 17.42 3.11 -5.42
N MET A 69 17.31 2.93 -4.11
CA MET A 69 16.14 3.29 -3.30
C MET A 69 16.41 4.56 -2.50
N HIS A 70 15.55 5.57 -2.64
CA HIS A 70 15.60 6.80 -1.85
C HIS A 70 14.44 6.84 -0.86
N VAL A 71 14.72 6.69 0.43
CA VAL A 71 13.70 6.61 1.47
C VAL A 71 12.99 7.95 1.70
N MET A 72 11.71 7.87 2.05
CA MET A 72 10.90 8.99 2.55
C MET A 72 10.79 8.89 4.07
N PRO A 73 11.59 9.65 4.83
CA PRO A 73 11.60 9.55 6.28
C PRO A 73 10.25 9.94 6.86
N VAL A 74 9.90 9.34 8.00
CA VAL A 74 8.74 9.80 8.77
C VAL A 74 9.14 11.06 9.52
N ASP A 75 8.47 12.18 9.25
CA ASP A 75 8.59 13.39 10.06
C ASP A 75 8.08 13.11 11.48
N PRO A 76 8.95 13.21 12.51
CA PRO A 76 8.57 12.96 13.89
C PRO A 76 7.44 13.87 14.39
N GLU A 77 7.41 15.14 13.96
CA GLU A 77 6.43 16.11 14.45
C GLU A 77 5.06 15.88 13.80
N LEU A 78 5.05 15.62 12.49
CA LEU A 78 3.84 15.20 11.79
C LEU A 78 3.26 13.92 12.40
N ARG A 79 4.11 12.93 12.71
CA ARG A 79 3.68 11.68 13.35
C ARG A 79 3.03 11.94 14.71
N ARG A 80 3.64 12.78 15.56
CA ARG A 80 3.08 13.16 16.87
C ARG A 80 1.71 13.82 16.73
N ARG A 81 1.56 14.73 15.78
CA ARG A 81 0.27 15.40 15.49
C ARG A 81 -0.80 14.38 15.08
N THR A 82 -0.46 13.47 14.18
CA THR A 82 -1.37 12.42 13.71
C THR A 82 -1.77 11.46 14.84
N GLN A 83 -0.82 11.09 15.72
CA GLN A 83 -1.10 10.25 16.89
C GLN A 83 -2.04 10.92 17.92
N ARG A 84 -1.89 12.23 18.15
CA ARG A 84 -2.80 12.98 19.02
C ARG A 84 -4.22 12.99 18.45
N ARG A 85 -4.34 13.23 17.14
CA ARG A 85 -5.63 13.22 16.43
C ARG A 85 -6.30 11.85 16.45
N SER A 86 -5.55 10.78 16.17
CA SER A 86 -6.09 9.41 16.17
C SER A 86 -6.57 8.99 17.57
N ARG A 87 -5.84 9.35 18.63
CA ARG A 87 -6.29 9.16 20.02
C ARG A 87 -7.60 9.91 20.33
N GLY A 88 -7.74 11.14 19.83
CA GLY A 88 -8.98 11.90 19.98
C GLY A 88 -10.17 11.26 19.26
N LEU A 89 -9.94 10.71 18.06
CA LEU A 89 -10.95 9.97 17.30
C LEU A 89 -11.36 8.67 17.99
N LEU A 90 -10.40 7.88 18.47
CA LEU A 90 -10.69 6.64 19.21
C LEU A 90 -11.52 6.89 20.48
N LYS A 91 -11.28 8.00 21.19
CA LYS A 91 -12.11 8.40 22.33
C LYS A 91 -13.54 8.78 21.93
N LYS A 92 -13.73 9.41 20.77
CA LYS A 92 -15.06 9.74 20.24
C LYS A 92 -15.84 8.52 19.74
N PHE A 93 -15.14 7.46 19.34
CA PHE A 93 -15.71 6.24 18.80
C PHE A 93 -15.88 5.11 19.84
N GLN A 94 -15.57 5.34 21.12
CA GLN A 94 -16.02 4.42 22.17
C GLN A 94 -17.54 4.56 22.28
N PRO A 95 -18.33 3.53 21.93
CA PRO A 95 -19.75 3.56 22.23
C PRO A 95 -19.89 3.55 23.75
N GLU A 96 -20.82 4.34 24.28
CA GLU A 96 -21.26 4.19 25.67
C GLU A 96 -21.56 2.71 25.91
N ALA A 97 -20.98 2.16 26.97
CA ALA A 97 -21.21 0.79 27.37
C ALA A 97 -22.72 0.52 27.42
N ALA A 98 -23.19 -0.42 26.59
CA ALA A 98 -24.49 -1.05 26.74
C ALA A 98 -24.44 -2.08 27.87
#